data_AF-A0A0S8B9V6-F1
#
_entry.id   AF-A0A0S8B9V6-F1
#
_cell.length_a   1.000
_cell.length_b   1.000
_cell.length_c   1.000
_cell.angle_alpha   90.00
_cell.angle_beta   90.00
_cell.angle_gamma   90.00
#
_symmetry.space_group_name_H-M   'P 1'
#
loop_
_entity.id
_entity.type
_entity.pdbx_description
1 polymer ?
#
loop_
_entity_poly.entity_id
_entity_poly.type
_entity_poly.pdbx_seq_one_letter_code
_entity_poly.pdbx_strand_id
1 'polypeptide(L)'
;VRPGQQIDEAVSAFYAKVSTPVLANIDLDFDDIVVEQIYPQSLPDLFAGTQLVVAGRYRDSGPATITLTGEVNGQVQSYTYEDNSFRNSGGDDFIPRLWATRAIGSLLTQIRLNGEDPELIQSVIDLSIRPTLAT
;
A
#
# COMPACT_ATOMS: atom_id res chain seq x y z
N VAL A 1 32.47 0.93 23.93
CA VAL A 1 31.20 1.65 23.71
C VAL A 1 30.31 1.48 24.94
N ARG A 2 29.73 2.55 25.49
CA ARG A 2 28.95 2.50 26.75
C ARG A 2 27.47 2.24 26.45
N PRO A 3 26.76 1.43 27.25
CA PRO A 3 25.39 0.98 26.94
C PRO A 3 24.30 2.06 26.78
N GLY A 4 24.51 3.31 27.24
CA GLY A 4 23.49 4.38 27.13
C GLY A 4 23.57 5.24 25.87
N GLN A 5 24.76 5.47 25.33
CA GLN A 5 24.98 6.41 24.22
C GLN A 5 24.36 5.91 22.90
N GLN A 6 24.36 4.59 22.69
CA GLN A 6 23.72 3.98 21.52
C GLN A 6 22.18 4.00 21.61
N ILE A 7 21.61 4.05 22.81
CA ILE A 7 20.16 4.09 23.01
C ILE A 7 19.64 5.49 22.68
N ASP A 8 20.30 6.55 23.15
CA ASP A 8 19.90 7.94 22.87
C ASP A 8 20.01 8.30 21.39
N GLU A 9 21.04 7.81 20.69
CA GLU A 9 21.18 7.94 19.23
C GLU A 9 20.08 7.18 18.48
N ALA A 10 19.78 5.94 18.88
CA ALA A 10 18.71 5.15 18.28
C ALA A 10 17.32 5.80 18.49
N VAL A 11 17.07 6.33 19.69
CA VAL A 11 15.81 7.02 20.04
C VAL A 11 15.68 8.33 19.26
N SER A 12 16.77 9.10 19.12
CA SER A 12 16.76 10.35 18.36
C SER A 12 16.57 10.11 16.86
N ALA A 13 17.23 9.09 16.29
CA ALA A 13 17.05 8.71 14.89
C ALA A 13 15.64 8.16 14.62
N PHE A 14 15.05 7.43 15.57
CA PHE A 14 13.65 7.03 15.52
C PHE A 14 12.73 8.25 15.56
N TYR A 15 12.93 9.17 16.52
CA TYR A 15 12.14 10.39 16.66
C TYR A 15 12.20 11.26 15.41
N ALA A 16 13.38 11.45 14.80
CA ALA A 16 13.53 12.18 13.55
C ALA A 16 12.78 11.51 12.38
N LYS A 17 12.67 10.18 12.36
CA LYS A 17 11.90 9.45 11.34
C LYS A 17 10.39 9.48 11.57
N VAL A 18 9.91 9.55 12.82
CA VAL A 18 8.48 9.42 13.15
C VAL A 18 7.79 10.70 13.65
N SER A 19 8.54 11.79 13.83
CA SER A 19 8.01 13.02 14.46
C SER A 19 7.11 13.86 13.56
N THR A 20 7.28 13.81 12.25
CA THR A 20 6.38 14.49 11.30
C THR A 20 6.37 13.74 9.97
N PRO A 21 5.19 13.41 9.43
CA PRO A 21 5.11 12.77 8.12
C PRO A 21 5.60 13.73 7.03
N VAL A 22 6.26 13.17 6.01
CA VAL A 22 6.65 13.90 4.81
C VAL A 22 5.47 14.08 3.84
N LEU A 23 4.41 13.28 4.00
CA LEU A 23 3.13 13.43 3.33
C LEU A 23 2.04 12.75 4.16
N ALA A 24 1.04 13.50 4.60
CA ALA A 24 -0.12 12.99 5.34
C ALA A 24 -1.37 12.97 4.46
N ASN A 25 -2.46 12.35 4.94
CA ASN A 25 -3.77 12.38 4.26
C ASN A 25 -3.68 11.96 2.78
N ILE A 26 -2.96 10.86 2.54
CA ILE A 26 -2.60 10.41 1.20
C ILE A 26 -3.82 9.86 0.46
N ASP A 27 -3.99 10.28 -0.80
CA ASP A 27 -4.97 9.75 -1.73
C ASP A 27 -4.35 9.50 -3.13
N LEU A 28 -4.91 8.53 -3.86
CA LEU A 28 -4.45 8.12 -5.18
C LEU A 28 -5.62 8.10 -6.17
N ASP A 29 -5.50 8.89 -7.23
CA ASP A 29 -6.40 8.90 -8.36
C ASP A 29 -5.73 8.22 -9.56
N PHE A 30 -6.48 7.37 -10.27
CA PHE A 30 -6.00 6.57 -11.39
C PHE A 30 -6.68 6.94 -12.71
N ASP A 31 -7.19 8.18 -12.82
CA ASP A 31 -7.92 8.66 -14.00
C ASP A 31 -9.13 7.74 -14.31
N ASP A 32 -9.33 7.35 -15.57
CA ASP A 32 -10.43 6.47 -15.98
C ASP A 32 -10.22 4.97 -15.63
N ILE A 33 -9.07 4.59 -15.04
CA ILE A 33 -8.80 3.18 -14.72
C ILE A 33 -9.51 2.77 -13.43
N VAL A 34 -10.42 1.79 -13.53
CA VAL A 34 -11.08 1.22 -12.35
C VAL A 34 -10.12 0.28 -11.61
N VAL A 35 -9.60 0.77 -10.48
CA VAL A 35 -8.74 0.01 -9.55
C VAL A 35 -9.55 -0.42 -8.32
N GLU A 36 -9.40 -1.68 -7.93
CA GLU A 36 -10.07 -2.33 -6.82
C GLU A 36 -9.12 -3.17 -5.97
N GLN A 37 -9.62 -3.60 -4.80
CA GLN A 37 -8.86 -4.45 -3.87
C GLN A 37 -7.46 -3.87 -3.61
N ILE A 38 -7.44 -2.55 -3.35
CA ILE A 38 -6.25 -1.78 -3.05
C ILE A 38 -5.83 -2.06 -1.60
N TYR A 39 -4.55 -2.34 -1.42
CA TYR A 39 -3.94 -2.58 -0.12
C TYR A 39 -2.69 -1.71 0.07
N PRO A 40 -2.53 -1.06 1.24
CA PRO A 40 -3.49 -1.05 2.35
C PRO A 40 -4.80 -0.33 2.01
N GLN A 41 -5.91 -0.71 2.65
CA GLN A 41 -7.25 -0.14 2.39
C GLN A 41 -7.36 1.33 2.81
N SER A 42 -6.64 1.70 3.87
CA SER A 42 -6.43 3.10 4.26
C SER A 42 -4.95 3.40 4.07
N LEU A 43 -4.65 4.41 3.25
CA LEU A 43 -3.28 4.82 2.99
C LEU A 43 -2.71 5.50 4.25
N PRO A 44 -1.63 4.97 4.84
CA PRO A 44 -1.02 5.59 6.01
C PRO A 44 -0.22 6.82 5.60
N ASP A 45 0.05 7.68 6.57
CA ASP A 45 1.00 8.78 6.37
C ASP A 45 2.40 8.24 5.99
N LEU A 46 3.06 8.95 5.07
CA LEU A 46 4.41 8.64 4.63
C LEU A 46 5.42 9.38 5.51
N PHE A 47 6.43 8.66 6.00
CA PHE A 47 7.45 9.19 6.90
C PHE A 47 8.83 9.18 6.25
N ALA A 48 9.73 10.04 6.72
CA ALA A 48 11.07 10.13 6.17
C ALA A 48 11.84 8.80 6.30
N GLY A 49 12.39 8.32 5.18
CA GLY A 49 13.14 7.07 5.13
C GLY A 49 12.28 5.80 5.20
N THR A 50 10.96 5.92 5.01
CA THR A 50 10.07 4.77 4.77
C THR A 50 9.61 4.72 3.33
N GLN A 51 8.95 3.62 2.96
CA GLN A 51 8.35 3.44 1.64
C GLN A 51 6.91 2.94 1.82
N LEU A 52 5.95 3.63 1.21
CA LEU A 52 4.59 3.14 1.05
C LEU A 52 4.50 2.37 -0.27
N VAL A 53 4.12 1.10 -0.18
CA VAL A 53 3.86 0.25 -1.36
C VAL A 53 2.38 -0.06 -1.40
N VAL A 54 1.70 0.42 -2.44
CA VAL A 54 0.28 0.17 -2.69
C VAL A 54 0.15 -0.90 -3.78
N ALA A 55 -0.73 -1.87 -3.56
CA ALA A 55 -1.02 -2.92 -4.53
C ALA A 55 -2.53 -3.06 -4.70
N GLY A 56 -3.01 -3.01 -5.94
CA GLY A 56 -4.40 -3.18 -6.30
C GLY A 56 -4.55 -4.00 -7.57
N ARG A 57 -5.79 -4.28 -7.94
CA ARG A 57 -6.16 -4.92 -9.21
C ARG A 57 -6.92 -3.91 -10.04
N TYR A 58 -6.82 -4.01 -11.35
CA TYR A 58 -7.57 -3.17 -12.26
C TYR A 58 -8.26 -4.04 -13.31
N ARG A 59 -9.29 -3.50 -13.94
CA ARG A 59 -10.02 -4.19 -15.01
C ARG A 59 -9.77 -3.59 -16.39
N ASP A 60 -9.51 -2.30 -16.45
CA ASP A 60 -9.32 -1.58 -17.70
C ASP A 60 -7.83 -1.47 -18.05
N SER A 61 -7.51 -1.53 -19.34
CA SER A 61 -6.17 -1.21 -19.84
C SER A 61 -6.18 0.09 -20.59
N GLY A 62 -5.01 0.70 -20.67
CA GLY A 62 -4.85 1.96 -21.37
C GLY A 62 -3.76 2.81 -20.76
N PRO A 63 -3.46 3.95 -21.38
CA PRO A 63 -2.73 5.00 -20.72
C PRO A 63 -3.54 5.52 -19.53
N ALA A 64 -2.85 5.92 -18.47
CA ALA A 64 -3.48 6.53 -17.32
C ALA A 64 -2.53 7.55 -16.70
N THR A 65 -3.09 8.63 -16.17
CA THR A 65 -2.36 9.54 -15.31
C THR A 65 -2.62 9.14 -13.87
N ILE A 66 -1.55 8.90 -13.09
CA ILE A 66 -1.70 8.63 -11.66
C ILE A 66 -1.44 9.92 -10.91
N THR A 67 -2.42 10.37 -10.13
CA THR A 67 -2.27 11.57 -9.28
C THR A 67 -2.24 11.17 -7.82
N LEU A 68 -1.11 11.46 -7.17
CA LEU A 68 -0.93 11.34 -5.73
C LEU A 68 -1.21 12.70 -5.08
N THR A 69 -2.17 12.74 -4.16
CA THR A 69 -2.40 13.93 -3.32
C THR A 69 -2.12 13.62 -1.85
N GLY A 70 -1.85 14.68 -1.09
CA GLY A 70 -1.66 14.60 0.35
C GLY A 70 -1.32 15.97 0.92
N GLU A 71 -0.96 16.03 2.19
CA GLU A 71 -0.70 17.26 2.91
C GLU A 71 0.72 17.30 3.50
N VAL A 72 1.37 18.46 3.36
CA VAL A 72 2.64 18.78 4.02
C VAL A 72 2.44 20.04 4.84
N ASN A 73 2.59 19.95 6.16
CA ASN A 73 2.32 21.05 7.09
C ASN A 73 0.93 21.70 6.87
N GLY A 74 -0.09 20.88 6.59
CA GLY A 74 -1.46 21.33 6.34
C GLY A 74 -1.68 22.02 4.98
N GLN A 75 -0.71 21.96 4.07
CA GLN A 75 -0.85 22.43 2.69
C GLN A 75 -0.97 21.24 1.74
N VAL A 76 -2.02 21.23 0.92
CA VAL A 76 -2.21 20.19 -0.09
C VAL A 76 -1.07 20.22 -1.11
N GLN A 77 -0.48 19.06 -1.36
CA GLN A 77 0.49 18.81 -2.41
C GLN A 77 -0.09 17.81 -3.41
N SER A 78 0.26 17.97 -4.68
CA SER A 78 -0.16 17.09 -5.77
C SER A 78 1.04 16.68 -6.59
N TYR A 79 1.15 15.38 -6.88
CA TYR A 79 2.21 14.79 -7.69
C TYR A 79 1.56 13.98 -8.80
N THR A 80 1.85 14.34 -10.04
CA THR A 80 1.27 13.71 -11.22
C THR A 80 2.32 12.85 -11.90
N TYR A 81 1.97 11.60 -12.16
CA TYR A 81 2.80 10.63 -12.87
C TYR A 81 2.12 10.33 -14.21
N GLU A 82 2.64 10.98 -15.25
CA GLU A 82 2.22 10.79 -16.64
C GLU A 82 2.91 9.53 -17.22
N ASP A 83 2.50 9.12 -18.43
CA ASP A 83 3.08 7.99 -19.17
C ASP A 83 2.94 6.60 -18.51
N ASN A 84 1.99 6.42 -17.59
CA ASN A 84 1.65 5.10 -17.09
C ASN A 84 0.75 4.36 -18.08
N SER A 85 0.95 3.05 -18.21
CA SER A 85 0.09 2.20 -19.06
C SER A 85 -0.26 0.91 -18.35
N PHE A 86 -1.56 0.70 -18.16
CA PHE A 86 -2.17 -0.49 -17.60
C PHE A 86 -2.36 -1.52 -18.73
N ARG A 87 -1.94 -2.76 -18.49
CA ARG A 87 -1.89 -3.81 -19.52
C ARG A 87 -2.98 -4.85 -19.26
N ASN A 88 -3.67 -5.31 -20.29
CA ASN A 88 -4.65 -6.40 -20.14
C ASN A 88 -3.99 -7.75 -19.76
N SER A 89 -2.71 -7.96 -20.08
CA SER A 89 -2.03 -9.22 -19.82
C SER A 89 -0.52 -9.06 -19.77
N GLY A 90 0.14 -10.05 -19.19
CA GLY A 90 1.58 -10.03 -18.93
C GLY A 90 1.94 -9.23 -17.68
N GLY A 91 3.18 -8.76 -17.60
CA GLY A 91 3.75 -8.21 -16.38
C GLY A 91 4.54 -9.28 -15.62
N ASP A 92 5.08 -8.90 -14.48
CA ASP A 92 5.96 -9.79 -13.73
C ASP A 92 5.15 -10.77 -12.87
N ASP A 93 5.46 -12.06 -12.98
CA ASP A 93 4.77 -13.17 -12.29
C ASP A 93 4.81 -13.06 -10.74
N PHE A 94 5.66 -12.19 -10.19
CA PHE A 94 5.72 -11.94 -8.75
C PHE A 94 4.63 -10.96 -8.27
N ILE A 95 4.09 -10.10 -9.13
CA ILE A 95 3.10 -9.08 -8.77
C ILE A 95 1.82 -9.69 -8.19
N PRO A 96 1.23 -10.75 -8.78
CA PRO A 96 0.05 -11.40 -8.19
C PRO A 96 0.32 -11.98 -6.79
N ARG A 97 1.53 -12.51 -6.56
CA ARG A 97 1.93 -13.05 -5.26
C ARG A 97 2.13 -11.94 -4.23
N LEU A 98 2.71 -10.81 -4.63
CA LEU A 98 2.82 -9.62 -3.80
C LEU A 98 1.43 -9.13 -3.40
N TRP A 99 0.52 -8.98 -4.35
CA TRP A 99 -0.86 -8.56 -4.09
C TRP A 99 -1.56 -9.53 -3.13
N ALA A 100 -1.52 -10.84 -3.38
CA ALA A 100 -2.15 -11.84 -2.52
C ALA A 100 -1.61 -11.81 -1.09
N THR A 101 -0.29 -11.59 -0.92
CA THR A 101 0.31 -11.44 0.42
C THR A 101 -0.26 -10.24 1.17
N ARG A 102 -0.48 -9.11 0.48
CA ARG A 102 -1.10 -7.91 1.08
C ARG A 102 -2.58 -8.13 1.41
N ALA A 103 -3.32 -8.76 0.51
CA ALA A 103 -4.73 -9.09 0.70
C ALA A 103 -4.93 -10.03 1.90
N ILE A 104 -4.16 -11.12 1.98
CA ILE A 104 -4.18 -12.06 3.10
C ILE A 104 -3.84 -11.35 4.42
N GLY A 105 -2.80 -10.51 4.43
CA GLY A 105 -2.45 -9.73 5.62
C GLY A 105 -3.58 -8.82 6.11
N SER A 106 -4.33 -8.22 5.19
CA SER A 106 -5.52 -7.42 5.51
C SER A 106 -6.65 -8.29 6.08
N LEU A 107 -6.97 -9.43 5.45
CA LEU A 107 -8.00 -10.35 5.93
C LEU A 107 -7.68 -10.92 7.31
N LEU A 108 -6.42 -11.31 7.55
CA LEU A 108 -5.97 -11.79 8.86
C LEU A 108 -6.07 -10.70 9.93
N THR A 109 -5.81 -9.45 9.57
CA THR A 109 -6.03 -8.31 10.47
C THR A 109 -7.50 -8.16 10.82
N GLN A 110 -8.41 -8.29 9.85
CA GLN A 110 -9.86 -8.22 10.09
C GLN A 110 -10.33 -9.36 11.00
N ILE A 111 -9.90 -10.59 10.74
CA ILE A 111 -10.22 -11.75 11.58
C ILE A 111 -9.73 -11.53 13.02
N ARG A 112 -8.52 -11.01 13.20
CA ARG A 112 -7.98 -10.71 14.53
C ARG A 112 -8.79 -9.66 15.28
N LEU A 113 -9.31 -8.65 14.60
CA LEU A 113 -10.05 -7.54 15.21
C LEU A 113 -11.52 -7.87 15.48
N ASN A 114 -12.16 -8.63 14.58
CA ASN A 114 -13.61 -8.82 14.59
C ASN A 114 -14.04 -10.26 14.92
N GLY A 115 -13.09 -11.20 15.03
CA GLY A 115 -13.36 -12.63 15.20
C GLY A 115 -13.37 -13.39 13.88
N GLU A 116 -13.49 -14.71 13.99
CA GLU A 116 -13.52 -15.61 12.84
C GLU A 116 -14.83 -15.47 12.06
N ASP A 117 -14.69 -15.30 10.75
CA ASP A 117 -15.78 -15.31 9.78
C ASP A 117 -15.44 -16.36 8.71
N PRO A 118 -16.34 -17.33 8.40
CA PRO A 118 -16.08 -18.38 7.43
C PRO A 118 -15.74 -17.86 6.03
N GLU A 119 -16.32 -16.74 5.58
CA GLU A 119 -16.04 -16.14 4.27
C GLU A 119 -14.65 -15.51 4.24
N LEU A 120 -14.24 -14.84 5.32
CA LEU A 120 -12.87 -14.31 5.43
C LEU A 120 -11.83 -15.43 5.46
N ILE A 121 -12.10 -16.51 6.20
CA ILE A 121 -11.23 -17.70 6.25
C ILE A 121 -11.12 -18.33 4.85
N GLN A 122 -12.25 -18.52 4.17
CA GLN A 122 -12.26 -19.09 2.82
C GLN A 122 -11.47 -18.22 1.84
N SER A 123 -11.63 -16.89 1.92
CA SER A 123 -10.87 -15.94 1.08
C SER A 123 -9.36 -16.06 1.31
N VAL A 124 -8.91 -16.25 2.56
CA VAL A 124 -7.49 -16.49 2.86
C VAL A 124 -6.99 -17.79 2.23
N ILE A 125 -7.77 -18.87 2.31
CA ILE A 125 -7.44 -20.17 1.72
C ILE A 125 -7.31 -20.05 0.20
N ASP A 126 -8.30 -19.44 -0.45
CA ASP A 126 -8.36 -19.30 -1.90
C ASP A 126 -7.16 -18.50 -2.43
N LEU A 127 -6.85 -17.37 -1.81
CA LEU A 127 -5.69 -16.54 -2.16
C LEU A 127 -4.35 -17.24 -1.93
N SER A 128 -4.28 -18.13 -0.94
CA SER A 128 -3.05 -18.88 -0.63
C SER A 128 -2.75 -19.97 -1.66
N ILE A 129 -3.80 -20.60 -2.21
CA ILE A 129 -3.68 -21.66 -3.22
C ILE A 129 -3.50 -21.05 -4.61
N ARG A 130 -4.25 -19.99 -4.93
CA ARG A 130 -4.25 -19.37 -6.26
C ARG A 130 -4.28 -17.84 -6.13
N PRO A 131 -3.11 -17.19 -6.20
CA PRO A 131 -3.00 -15.76 -6.43
C PRO A 131 -3.48 -15.49 -7.87
N THR A 132 -4.78 -15.33 -8.09
CA THR A 132 -5.34 -15.23 -9.45
C THR A 132 -4.79 -13.99 -10.14
N LEU A 133 -3.96 -14.18 -11.18
CA LEU A 133 -3.68 -13.18 -12.21
C LEU A 133 -5.04 -12.72 -12.75
N ALA A 134 -5.30 -11.41 -12.77
CA ALA A 134 -6.40 -10.89 -13.58
C ALA A 134 -6.13 -11.33 -15.03
N THR A 135 -7.06 -12.06 -15.62
CA THR A 135 -7.12 -12.34 -17.06
C THR A 135 -8.00 -11.31 -17.74
#